data_AF-A0A6M3LMY4-F1
#
_entry.id   AF-A0A6M3LMY4-F1
#
_cell.length_a   1.000
_cell.length_b   1.000
_cell.length_c   1.000
_cell.angle_alpha   90.00
_cell.angle_beta   90.00
_cell.angle_gamma   90.00
#
_symmetry.space_group_name_H-M   'P 1'
#
loop_
_entity.id
_entity.type
_entity.pdbx_description
1 polymer ?
#
loop_
_entity_poly.entity_id
_entity_poly.type
_entity_poly.pdbx_seq_one_letter_code
_entity_poly.pdbx_strand_id
1 'polypeptide(L)'
;MKPIGHTTPRTRVRPLRGERVASLRYLPSGLLLQLEVPWDKNFTAALKSSVQTKKRAWDGNDKCWYVAKDQFDRLCFLLDKYFDETVLIDFPQREVSSTAWSKLWLLEGAPLEVVRAVYRALSMLYHPDKGGDMGTMQAINLAYKEILGELTNGKETQT
;
A
#
# COMPACT_ATOMS: atom_id res chain seq x y z
N MET A 1 19.09 -0.84 -20.67
CA MET A 1 18.11 -0.87 -19.58
C MET A 1 18.72 -1.73 -18.48
N LYS A 2 19.17 -1.13 -17.37
CA LYS A 2 19.66 -1.90 -16.21
C LYS A 2 18.46 -2.59 -15.51
N PRO A 3 18.64 -3.78 -14.91
CA PRO A 3 17.57 -4.44 -14.17
C PRO A 3 17.22 -3.62 -12.91
N ILE A 4 15.93 -3.35 -12.73
CA ILE A 4 15.39 -2.76 -11.50
C ILE A 4 15.30 -3.88 -10.47
N GLY A 5 16.09 -3.80 -9.39
CA GLY A 5 16.04 -4.78 -8.31
C GLY A 5 14.84 -4.55 -7.41
N HIS A 6 13.95 -5.53 -7.28
CA HIS A 6 12.93 -5.55 -6.24
C HIS A 6 13.58 -5.96 -4.92
N THR A 7 13.53 -5.09 -3.89
CA THR A 7 14.05 -5.41 -2.56
C THR A 7 12.99 -5.19 -1.49
N THR A 8 12.91 -6.13 -0.55
CA THR A 8 12.11 -6.08 0.68
C THR A 8 12.44 -4.80 1.47
N PRO A 9 11.49 -4.15 2.18
CA PRO A 9 11.73 -2.90 2.88
C PRO A 9 12.77 -3.08 3.99
N ARG A 10 14.04 -2.88 3.65
CA ARG A 10 15.11 -2.76 4.63
C ARG A 10 15.10 -1.34 5.17
N THR A 11 15.17 -1.25 6.49
CA THR A 11 15.57 -0.09 7.28
C THR A 11 16.47 0.83 6.47
N ARG A 12 16.14 2.13 6.34
CA ARG A 12 16.86 3.16 5.56
C ARG A 12 18.37 2.89 5.57
N VAL A 13 18.87 2.18 4.55
CA VAL A 13 20.31 1.95 4.41
C VAL A 13 20.85 3.26 3.89
N ARG A 14 21.59 3.98 4.72
CA ARG A 14 22.33 5.15 4.24
C ARG A 14 23.29 4.65 3.15
N PRO A 15 23.23 5.18 1.93
CA PRO A 15 24.16 4.77 0.87
C PRO A 15 25.60 5.00 1.35
N LEU A 16 26.50 4.14 0.91
CA LEU A 16 27.92 4.31 1.18
C LEU A 16 28.41 5.61 0.52
N ARG A 17 29.41 6.24 1.13
CA ARG A 17 29.91 7.55 0.73
C ARG A 17 30.39 7.52 -0.73
N GLY A 18 29.60 8.08 -1.65
CA GLY A 18 29.93 8.18 -3.08
C GLY A 18 28.87 7.59 -4.03
N GLU A 19 27.97 6.74 -3.54
CA GLU A 19 26.92 6.14 -4.37
C GLU A 19 25.73 7.08 -4.54
N ARG A 20 25.34 7.35 -5.78
CA ARG A 20 24.15 8.12 -6.11
C ARG A 20 22.97 7.16 -6.22
N VAL A 21 22.39 6.78 -5.09
CA VAL A 21 21.21 5.89 -5.05
C VAL A 21 19.93 6.72 -5.00
N ALA A 22 19.00 6.47 -5.91
CA ALA A 22 17.64 6.99 -5.85
C ALA A 22 16.67 5.95 -5.28
N SER A 23 15.68 6.39 -4.52
CA SER A 23 14.57 5.53 -4.10
C SER A 23 13.25 6.04 -4.66
N LEU A 24 12.48 5.14 -5.26
CA LEU A 24 11.16 5.42 -5.81
C LEU A 24 10.14 4.51 -5.13
N ARG A 25 9.09 5.09 -4.55
CA ARG A 25 8.08 4.38 -3.76
C ARG A 25 6.68 4.68 -4.26
N TYR A 26 5.82 3.67 -4.38
CA TYR A 26 4.38 3.88 -4.58
C TYR A 26 3.71 4.36 -3.30
N LEU A 27 2.83 5.36 -3.34
CA LEU A 27 2.00 5.67 -2.16
C LEU A 27 0.79 4.73 -2.05
N PRO A 28 0.20 4.52 -0.84
CA PRO A 28 -0.97 3.64 -0.65
C PRO A 28 -2.16 3.98 -1.54
N SER A 29 -2.33 5.26 -1.88
CA SER A 29 -3.40 5.71 -2.77
C SER A 29 -3.25 5.17 -4.20
N GLY A 30 -2.05 4.73 -4.58
CA GLY A 30 -1.73 4.29 -5.94
C GLY A 30 -1.68 5.42 -6.97
N LEU A 31 -1.89 6.69 -6.59
CA LEU A 31 -1.96 7.83 -7.51
C LEU A 31 -0.64 8.58 -7.62
N LEU A 32 0.20 8.50 -6.59
CA LEU A 32 1.45 9.23 -6.48
C LEU A 32 2.61 8.28 -6.21
N LEU A 33 3.77 8.72 -6.67
CA LEU A 33 5.08 8.18 -6.38
C LEU A 33 5.78 9.15 -5.42
N GLN A 34 6.45 8.62 -4.42
CA GLN A 34 7.41 9.36 -3.60
C GLN A 34 8.81 9.04 -4.12
N LEU A 35 9.58 10.08 -4.40
CA LEU A 35 10.94 10.00 -4.92
C LEU A 35 11.88 10.65 -3.91
N GLU A 36 12.79 9.87 -3.33
CA GLU A 36 13.88 10.38 -2.52
C GLU A 36 15.19 10.23 -3.29
N VAL A 37 15.94 11.32 -3.38
CA VAL A 37 17.21 11.36 -4.09
C VAL A 37 18.22 12.22 -3.33
N PRO A 38 19.52 11.91 -3.42
CA PRO A 38 20.58 12.86 -3.10
C PRO A 38 20.36 14.18 -3.84
N TRP A 39 20.70 15.29 -3.19
CA TRP A 39 20.60 16.60 -3.82
C TRP A 39 21.53 16.66 -5.04
N ASP A 40 20.94 16.82 -6.22
CA ASP A 40 21.65 17.09 -7.46
C ASP A 40 20.89 18.18 -8.25
N LYS A 41 21.60 19.27 -8.54
CA LYS A 41 21.05 20.44 -9.25
C LYS A 41 20.62 20.10 -10.68
N ASN A 42 21.40 19.27 -11.38
CA ASN A 42 21.15 18.89 -12.77
C ASN A 42 19.95 17.95 -12.87
N PHE A 43 19.83 16.99 -11.95
CA PHE A 43 18.65 16.15 -11.82
C PHE A 43 17.42 16.99 -11.51
N THR A 44 17.50 17.90 -10.53
CA THR A 44 16.38 18.76 -10.16
C THR A 44 15.91 19.62 -11.34
N ALA A 45 16.84 20.16 -12.13
CA ALA A 45 16.52 20.90 -13.35
C ALA A 45 15.85 20.00 -14.41
N ALA A 46 16.38 18.80 -14.65
CA ALA A 46 15.83 17.84 -15.60
C ALA A 46 14.43 17.35 -15.19
N LEU A 47 14.24 17.00 -13.92
CA LEU A 47 12.93 16.70 -13.35
C LEU A 47 11.97 17.88 -13.58
N LYS A 48 12.47 19.11 -13.35
CA LYS A 48 11.69 20.34 -13.53
C LYS A 48 11.22 20.57 -14.97
N SER A 49 12.06 20.25 -15.95
CA SER A 49 11.72 20.36 -17.37
C SER A 49 10.85 19.22 -17.90
N SER A 50 11.05 18.01 -17.39
CA SER A 50 10.41 16.80 -17.96
C SER A 50 9.03 16.52 -17.36
N VAL A 51 8.81 16.84 -16.08
CA VAL A 51 7.52 16.66 -15.42
C VAL A 51 6.76 17.99 -15.39
N GLN A 52 5.44 17.99 -15.56
CA GLN A 52 4.67 19.24 -15.43
C GLN A 52 4.57 19.67 -13.97
N THR A 53 4.59 20.98 -13.69
CA THR A 53 4.52 21.49 -12.31
C THR A 53 3.31 20.97 -11.54
N LYS A 54 2.13 20.81 -12.16
CA LYS A 54 0.92 20.26 -11.52
C LYS A 54 1.01 18.76 -11.19
N LYS A 55 1.98 18.06 -11.76
CA LYS A 55 2.20 16.61 -11.60
C LYS A 55 3.34 16.29 -10.64
N ARG A 56 3.90 17.31 -9.97
CA ARG A 56 4.92 17.14 -8.95
C ARG A 56 4.73 18.10 -7.78
N ALA A 57 5.21 17.72 -6.61
CA ALA A 57 5.32 18.59 -5.45
C ALA A 57 6.63 18.27 -4.71
N TRP A 58 7.27 19.30 -4.17
CA TRP A 58 8.42 19.13 -3.27
C TRP A 58 7.91 19.19 -1.83
N ASP A 59 8.33 18.23 -1.01
CA ASP A 59 8.15 18.28 0.43
C ASP A 59 9.48 18.61 1.10
N GLY A 60 9.53 19.80 1.73
CA GLY A 60 10.72 20.27 2.43
C GLY A 60 10.99 19.56 3.76
N ASN A 61 9.97 18.96 4.37
CA ASN A 61 10.10 18.25 5.65
C ASN A 61 10.79 16.90 5.42
N ASP A 62 10.23 16.10 4.52
CA ASP A 62 10.75 14.78 4.18
C ASP A 62 11.89 14.81 3.16
N LYS A 63 12.15 15.99 2.57
CA LYS A 63 13.15 16.21 1.51
C LYS A 63 12.96 15.27 0.32
N CYS A 64 11.71 15.10 -0.10
CA CYS A 64 11.34 14.21 -1.20
C CYS A 64 10.45 14.92 -2.24
N TRP A 65 10.37 14.32 -3.42
CA TRP A 65 9.44 14.72 -4.47
C TRP A 65 8.24 13.78 -4.47
N TYR A 66 7.04 14.33 -4.50
CA TYR A 66 5.84 13.61 -4.90
C TYR A 66 5.61 13.82 -6.39
N VAL A 67 5.33 12.75 -7.13
CA VAL A 67 5.11 12.81 -8.58
C VAL A 67 3.92 11.93 -8.93
N ALA A 68 3.09 12.37 -9.88
CA ALA A 68 1.97 11.56 -10.36
C ALA A 68 2.45 10.22 -10.94
N LYS A 69 1.73 9.13 -10.65
CA LYS A 69 2.07 7.78 -11.10
C LYS A 69 2.16 7.67 -12.63
N ASP A 70 1.36 8.43 -13.37
CA ASP A 70 1.40 8.46 -14.83
C ASP A 70 2.74 8.98 -15.43
N GLN A 71 3.64 9.52 -14.59
CA GLN A 71 4.99 9.92 -14.98
C GLN A 71 6.05 8.85 -14.71
N PHE A 72 5.66 7.63 -14.28
CA PHE A 72 6.59 6.58 -13.86
C PHE A 72 7.71 6.31 -14.86
N ASP A 73 7.38 6.03 -16.13
CA ASP A 73 8.38 5.72 -17.16
C ASP A 73 9.37 6.88 -17.37
N ARG A 74 8.85 8.11 -17.32
CA ARG A 74 9.65 9.33 -17.45
C ARG A 74 10.60 9.52 -16.27
N LEU A 75 10.14 9.19 -15.05
CA LEU A 75 11.01 9.17 -13.87
C LEU A 75 12.08 8.10 -14.02
N CYS A 76 11.72 6.86 -14.37
CA CYS A 76 12.68 5.78 -14.56
C CYS A 76 13.80 6.17 -15.54
N PHE A 77 13.45 6.82 -16.67
CA PHE A 77 14.44 7.34 -17.62
C PHE A 77 15.37 8.39 -17.00
N LEU A 78 14.82 9.33 -16.24
CA LEU A 78 15.65 10.32 -15.54
C LEU A 78 16.53 9.66 -14.47
N LEU A 79 16.00 8.69 -13.73
CA LEU A 79 16.76 8.06 -12.67
C LEU A 79 17.94 7.24 -13.21
N ASP A 80 17.74 6.46 -14.28
CA ASP A 80 18.81 5.72 -14.97
C ASP A 80 19.93 6.64 -15.50
N LYS A 81 19.58 7.87 -15.89
CA LYS A 81 20.54 8.86 -16.40
C LYS A 81 21.37 9.54 -15.29
N TYR A 82 20.79 9.74 -14.11
CA TYR A 82 21.40 10.59 -13.06
C TYR A 82 21.84 9.81 -11.82
N PHE A 83 21.49 8.54 -11.68
CA PHE A 83 21.78 7.75 -10.50
C PHE A 83 22.36 6.39 -10.93
N ASP A 84 23.31 5.90 -10.15
CA ASP A 84 24.00 4.64 -10.46
C ASP A 84 23.08 3.45 -10.26
N GLU A 85 22.22 3.60 -9.24
CA GLU A 85 21.24 2.63 -8.78
C GLU A 85 19.91 3.33 -8.47
N THR A 86 18.82 2.65 -8.83
CA THR A 86 17.46 3.06 -8.45
C THR A 86 16.78 1.88 -7.77
N VAL A 87 16.37 2.10 -6.52
CA VAL A 87 15.63 1.12 -5.75
C VAL A 87 14.15 1.42 -5.89
N LEU A 88 13.42 0.49 -6.49
CA LEU A 88 11.96 0.51 -6.48
C LEU A 88 11.49 -0.11 -5.17
N ILE A 89 10.99 0.73 -4.27
CA ILE A 89 10.35 0.30 -3.04
C ILE A 89 8.89 0.07 -3.37
N ASP A 90 8.57 -1.17 -3.73
CA ASP A 90 7.19 -1.61 -3.73
C ASP A 90 6.66 -1.42 -2.32
N PHE A 91 5.44 -0.89 -2.21
CA PHE A 91 4.74 -1.00 -0.94
C PHE A 91 4.74 -2.48 -0.59
N PRO A 92 4.97 -2.86 0.68
CA PRO A 92 4.62 -4.21 1.08
C PRO A 92 3.18 -4.37 0.61
N GLN A 93 2.94 -5.30 -0.32
CA GLN A 93 1.58 -5.72 -0.58
C GLN A 93 1.10 -6.09 0.80
N ARG A 94 0.14 -5.30 1.33
CA ARG A 94 -0.46 -5.63 2.61
C ARG A 94 -1.03 -7.00 2.34
N GLU A 95 -0.41 -8.04 2.88
CA GLU A 95 -0.95 -9.38 2.76
C GLU A 95 -2.39 -9.21 3.21
N VAL A 96 -3.31 -9.42 2.28
CA VAL A 96 -4.73 -9.37 2.59
C VAL A 96 -4.90 -10.61 3.44
N SER A 97 -4.66 -10.44 4.74
CA SER A 97 -4.83 -11.46 5.75
C SER A 97 -6.19 -12.07 5.46
N SER A 98 -6.25 -13.33 5.03
CA SER A 98 -7.51 -13.96 4.61
C SER A 98 -8.30 -14.48 5.81
N THR A 99 -8.10 -13.86 6.98
CA THR A 99 -8.76 -14.19 8.23
C THR A 99 -10.26 -13.99 8.11
N ALA A 100 -11.02 -14.64 9.00
CA ALA A 100 -12.44 -14.37 9.12
C ALA A 100 -12.73 -12.88 9.39
N TRP A 101 -11.91 -12.24 10.23
CA TRP A 101 -12.05 -10.84 10.60
C TRP A 101 -11.96 -9.90 9.39
N SER A 102 -10.98 -10.11 8.50
CA SER A 102 -10.82 -9.27 7.30
C SER A 102 -11.93 -9.47 6.28
N LYS A 103 -12.51 -10.67 6.17
CA LYS A 103 -13.68 -10.95 5.31
C LYS A 103 -14.92 -10.17 5.75
N LEU A 104 -14.99 -9.80 7.02
CA LEU A 104 -15.99 -8.88 7.56
C LEU A 104 -15.50 -7.43 7.69
N TRP A 105 -14.33 -7.08 7.15
CA TRP A 105 -13.74 -5.73 7.26
C TRP A 105 -13.54 -5.28 8.72
N LEU A 106 -13.25 -6.23 9.61
CA LEU A 106 -13.02 -5.98 11.04
C LEU A 106 -11.55 -6.22 11.39
N LEU A 107 -11.13 -5.59 12.48
CA LEU A 107 -9.91 -5.96 13.19
C LEU A 107 -10.20 -7.13 14.13
N GLU A 108 -9.20 -7.98 14.35
CA GLU A 108 -9.27 -9.07 15.32
C GLU A 108 -9.64 -8.55 16.72
N GLY A 109 -10.57 -9.24 17.37
CA GLY A 109 -11.06 -8.85 18.70
C GLY A 109 -12.13 -7.75 18.70
N ALA A 110 -12.69 -7.38 17.55
CA ALA A 110 -13.81 -6.43 17.52
C ALA A 110 -14.99 -6.94 18.39
N PRO A 111 -15.70 -6.05 19.13
CA PRO A 111 -16.81 -6.45 19.99
C PRO A 111 -17.93 -7.16 19.22
N LEU A 112 -18.63 -8.09 19.88
CA LEU A 112 -19.66 -8.92 19.27
C LEU A 112 -20.77 -8.10 18.60
N GLU A 113 -21.14 -6.97 19.18
CA GLU A 113 -22.14 -6.03 18.67
C GLU A 113 -21.69 -5.44 17.33
N VAL A 114 -20.40 -5.11 17.20
CA VAL A 114 -19.81 -4.60 15.95
C VAL A 114 -19.79 -5.69 14.90
N VAL A 115 -19.38 -6.92 15.27
CA VAL A 115 -19.39 -8.08 14.37
C VAL A 115 -20.79 -8.31 13.78
N ARG A 116 -21.83 -8.29 14.62
CA ARG A 116 -23.23 -8.46 14.21
C ARG A 116 -23.71 -7.34 13.29
N ALA A 117 -23.37 -6.09 13.61
CA ALA A 117 -23.75 -4.94 12.82
C ALA A 117 -23.16 -5.00 11.40
N VAL A 118 -21.87 -5.32 11.30
CA VAL A 118 -21.18 -5.42 10.01
C VAL A 118 -21.66 -6.62 9.20
N TYR A 119 -21.82 -7.79 9.82
CA TYR A 119 -22.42 -8.95 9.16
C TYR A 119 -23.79 -8.61 8.54
N ARG A 120 -24.66 -7.92 9.28
CA ARG A 120 -25.99 -7.52 8.78
C ARG A 120 -25.88 -6.56 7.59
N ALA A 121 -24.99 -5.57 7.68
CA ALA A 121 -24.77 -4.60 6.61
C ALA A 121 -24.25 -5.29 5.33
N LEU A 122 -23.23 -6.14 5.46
CA LEU A 122 -22.66 -6.89 4.34
C LEU A 122 -23.65 -7.89 3.75
N SER A 123 -24.44 -8.57 4.59
CA SER A 123 -25.51 -9.46 4.14
C SER A 123 -26.55 -8.73 3.31
N MET A 124 -26.95 -7.51 3.71
CA MET A 124 -27.90 -6.71 2.93
C MET A 124 -27.32 -6.26 1.59
N LEU A 125 -26.02 -6.03 1.52
CA LEU A 125 -25.30 -5.60 0.32
C LEU A 125 -25.08 -6.74 -0.68
N TYR A 126 -24.70 -7.92 -0.20
CA TYR A 126 -24.28 -9.06 -1.03
C TYR A 126 -25.34 -10.18 -1.12
N HIS A 127 -26.57 -9.96 -0.63
CA HIS A 127 -27.62 -10.98 -0.70
C HIS A 127 -27.94 -11.38 -2.16
N PRO A 128 -27.94 -12.67 -2.52
CA PRO A 128 -28.22 -13.12 -3.89
C PRO A 128 -29.61 -12.70 -4.38
N ASP A 129 -30.63 -12.76 -3.52
CA ASP A 129 -32.00 -12.33 -3.88
C ASP A 129 -32.11 -10.84 -4.23
N LYS A 130 -31.09 -10.04 -3.93
CA LYS A 130 -31.01 -8.61 -4.26
C LYS A 130 -30.01 -8.33 -5.39
N GLY A 131 -29.59 -9.37 -6.11
CA GLY A 131 -28.58 -9.27 -7.17
C GLY A 131 -27.13 -9.28 -6.67
N GLY A 132 -26.91 -9.68 -5.41
CA GLY A 132 -25.57 -9.84 -4.84
C GLY A 132 -24.87 -11.13 -5.29
N ASP A 133 -23.57 -11.22 -4.99
CA ASP A 133 -22.76 -12.38 -5.34
C ASP A 133 -22.87 -13.50 -4.30
N MET A 134 -23.30 -14.68 -4.75
CA MET A 134 -23.50 -15.87 -3.90
C MET A 134 -22.19 -16.31 -3.23
N GLY A 135 -21.07 -16.28 -3.96
CA GLY A 135 -19.76 -16.67 -3.42
C GLY A 135 -19.32 -15.76 -2.27
N THR A 136 -19.48 -14.45 -2.46
CA THR A 136 -19.21 -13.43 -1.45
C THR A 136 -20.09 -13.63 -0.22
N MET A 137 -21.40 -13.88 -0.40
CA MET A 137 -22.30 -14.12 0.72
C MET A 137 -21.93 -15.39 1.51
N GLN A 138 -21.53 -16.47 0.83
CA GLN A 138 -21.02 -17.68 1.50
C GLN A 138 -19.76 -17.40 2.30
N ALA A 139 -18.82 -16.61 1.76
CA ALA A 139 -17.60 -16.22 2.45
C ALA A 139 -17.89 -15.38 3.71
N ILE A 140 -18.83 -14.44 3.63
CA ILE A 140 -19.30 -13.63 4.77
C ILE A 140 -19.92 -14.52 5.85
N ASN A 141 -20.79 -15.45 5.47
CA ASN A 141 -21.44 -16.38 6.40
C ASN A 141 -20.45 -17.29 7.12
N LEU A 142 -19.46 -17.81 6.39
CA LEU A 142 -18.41 -18.65 6.96
C LEU A 142 -17.56 -17.87 7.97
N ALA A 143 -17.12 -16.67 7.60
CA ALA A 143 -16.34 -15.80 8.45
C ALA A 143 -17.07 -15.41 9.74
N TYR A 144 -18.36 -15.08 9.65
CA TYR A 144 -19.18 -14.75 10.81
C TYR A 144 -19.30 -15.93 11.79
N LYS A 145 -19.46 -17.16 11.29
CA LYS A 145 -19.50 -18.37 12.12
C LYS A 145 -18.18 -18.62 12.85
N GLU A 146 -17.06 -18.45 12.16
CA GLU A 146 -15.72 -18.63 12.71
C GLU A 146 -15.46 -17.65 13.86
N ILE A 147 -15.73 -16.36 13.65
CA ILE A 147 -15.58 -15.31 14.68
C ILE A 147 -16.49 -15.57 15.89
N LEU A 148 -17.73 -16.00 15.66
CA LEU A 148 -18.62 -16.34 16.76
C LEU A 148 -18.06 -17.48 17.62
N GLY A 149 -17.51 -18.53 16.99
CA GLY A 149 -16.86 -19.62 17.70
C GLY A 149 -15.65 -19.18 18.52
N GLU A 150 -14.81 -18.30 17.97
CA GLU A 150 -13.68 -17.71 18.69
C GLU A 150 -14.13 -16.93 19.93
N LEU A 151 -15.14 -16.06 19.78
CA LEU A 151 -15.64 -15.21 20.86
C LEU A 151 -16.40 -15.98 21.95
N THR A 152 -17.03 -17.11 21.62
CA THR A 152 -17.67 -17.98 22.63
C THR A 152 -16.65 -18.78 23.41
N ASN A 153 -15.65 -19.34 22.72
CA ASN A 153 -14.62 -20.18 23.35
C ASN A 153 -13.65 -19.35 24.21
N GLY A 154 -13.33 -18.12 23.80
CA GLY A 154 -12.46 -17.22 24.56
C GLY A 154 -13.07 -16.70 25.88
N LYS A 155 -14.39 -16.82 26.08
CA LYS A 155 -15.05 -16.44 27.33
C LYS A 155 -14.96 -17.50 28.43
N GLU A 156 -14.74 -18.77 28.08
CA GLU A 156 -14.67 -19.86 29.06
C GLU A 156 -13.30 -19.93 29.77
N THR A 157 -12.25 -19.34 29.19
CA THR A 157 -10.88 -19.40 29.72
C THR A 157 -10.53 -18.27 30.71
N GLN A 158 -11.48 -17.38 31.04
CA GLN A 158 -11.27 -16.24 31.95
C GLN A 158 -12.00 -16.38 33.30
N THR A 159 -12.38 -17.60 33.70
CA THR A 159 -12.99 -17.91 35.01
C THR A 159 -11.97 -18.61 35.91
#